data_AF-A0A847ZCH0-F1
#
_entry.id   AF-A0A847ZCH0-F1
#
_cell.length_a   1.000
_cell.length_b   1.000
_cell.length_c   1.000
_cell.angle_alpha   90.00
_cell.angle_beta   90.00
_cell.angle_gamma   90.00
#
_symmetry.space_group_name_H-M   'P 1'
#
loop_
_entity.id
_entity.type
_entity.pdbx_description
1 polymer ?
#
loop_
_entity_poly.entity_id
_entity_poly.type
_entity_poly.pdbx_seq_one_letter_code
_entity_poly.pdbx_strand_id
1 'polypeptide(L)'
;MMRTYTLKYVELAEQHAEKMAKRWALDVQNNAKTPTYKNLNEQKIIFQCVQFYRNFSKMFVHEKISEEVQKYFRSYAVDCYALGIPMAEMVYALILMRRHIWLYAEFQMIFSSLINQQQALDTLNRTILLFDYASYDVTREYQELMKRDKLESIKLLDILESNVVEIAANWAATVRKDRQTVYYHNIPKEKLMPQAIKFYSHLRTLLFDPERFEKGREFFRQYAETCRQQGIPLHEAIYALNVMRRQMWLHDEFQRTFVNALAHQQAVDSLMRIMLLMDYAAFDITHYYQERMPQEN
;
A
#
# COMPACT_ATOMS: atom_id res chain seq x y z
N MET A 1 -35.28 -9.83 -22.81
CA MET A 1 -34.88 -10.49 -24.07
C MET A 1 -33.42 -10.13 -24.31
N MET A 2 -32.51 -11.09 -24.20
CA MET A 2 -31.08 -10.88 -24.45
C MET A 2 -30.91 -10.54 -25.93
N ARG A 3 -30.40 -9.36 -26.28
CA ARG A 3 -30.17 -9.00 -27.69
C ARG A 3 -29.06 -9.92 -28.22
N THR A 4 -29.39 -10.74 -29.20
CA THR A 4 -28.58 -11.85 -29.74
C THR A 4 -27.19 -11.45 -30.27
N TYR A 5 -26.92 -10.14 -30.42
CA TYR A 5 -25.69 -9.60 -31.00
C TYR A 5 -24.69 -9.04 -29.97
N THR A 6 -25.11 -8.92 -28.70
CA THR A 6 -24.20 -8.73 -27.56
C THR A 6 -23.19 -9.88 -27.45
N LEU A 7 -23.57 -11.08 -27.91
CA LEU A 7 -22.71 -12.28 -27.89
C LEU A 7 -21.42 -12.10 -28.71
N LYS A 8 -21.49 -11.63 -29.96
CA LYS A 8 -20.30 -11.53 -30.83
C LYS A 8 -19.25 -10.56 -30.29
N TYR A 9 -19.68 -9.43 -29.73
CA TYR A 9 -18.81 -8.45 -29.09
C TYR A 9 -18.08 -9.06 -27.88
N VAL A 10 -18.84 -9.80 -27.09
CA VAL A 10 -18.37 -10.50 -25.89
C VAL A 10 -17.42 -11.65 -26.22
N GLU A 11 -17.78 -12.52 -27.17
CA GLU A 11 -16.97 -13.66 -27.63
C GLU A 11 -15.62 -13.18 -28.17
N LEU A 12 -15.62 -12.06 -28.89
CA LEU A 12 -14.39 -11.46 -29.41
C LEU A 12 -13.47 -10.98 -28.27
N ALA A 13 -14.03 -10.41 -27.21
CA ALA A 13 -13.28 -10.01 -26.02
C ALA A 13 -12.61 -11.21 -25.35
N GLU A 14 -13.32 -12.33 -25.26
CA GLU A 14 -12.82 -13.57 -24.68
C GLU A 14 -11.75 -14.23 -25.54
N GLN A 15 -11.99 -14.34 -26.85
CA GLN A 15 -11.08 -14.96 -27.82
C GLN A 15 -9.72 -14.25 -27.85
N HIS A 16 -9.72 -12.91 -27.77
CA HIS A 16 -8.51 -12.09 -27.86
C HIS A 16 -8.01 -11.60 -26.51
N ALA A 17 -8.57 -12.09 -25.40
CA ALA A 17 -8.26 -11.66 -24.04
C ALA A 17 -6.75 -11.62 -23.75
N GLU A 18 -6.02 -12.66 -24.15
CA GLU A 18 -4.56 -12.74 -23.91
C GLU A 18 -3.76 -11.70 -24.69
N LYS A 19 -4.12 -11.47 -25.95
CA LYS A 19 -3.43 -10.49 -26.80
C LYS A 19 -3.75 -9.06 -26.35
N MET A 20 -4.99 -8.80 -25.96
CA MET A 20 -5.40 -7.52 -25.39
C MET A 20 -4.73 -7.27 -24.05
N ALA A 21 -4.69 -8.27 -23.17
CA ALA A 21 -4.04 -8.18 -21.86
C ALA A 21 -2.53 -7.93 -21.95
N LYS A 22 -1.83 -8.56 -22.91
CA LYS A 22 -0.40 -8.28 -23.16
C LYS A 22 -0.15 -6.83 -23.58
N ARG A 23 -1.00 -6.28 -24.45
CA ARG A 23 -0.92 -4.87 -24.86
C ARG A 23 -1.23 -3.93 -23.70
N TRP A 24 -2.26 -4.25 -22.94
CA TRP A 24 -2.61 -3.50 -21.73
C TRP A 24 -1.49 -3.51 -20.69
N ALA A 25 -0.84 -4.67 -20.47
CA ALA A 25 0.27 -4.80 -19.54
C ALA A 25 1.44 -3.90 -19.95
N LEU A 26 1.80 -3.89 -21.24
CA LEU A 26 2.81 -2.98 -21.78
C LEU A 26 2.44 -1.51 -21.55
N ASP A 27 1.18 -1.14 -21.79
CA ASP A 27 0.70 0.23 -21.61
C ASP A 27 0.77 0.65 -20.13
N VAL A 28 0.29 -0.15 -19.18
CA VAL A 28 0.33 0.21 -17.75
C VAL A 28 1.76 0.24 -17.21
N GLN A 29 2.67 -0.61 -17.70
CA GLN A 29 4.06 -0.62 -17.24
C GLN A 29 4.88 0.57 -17.76
N ASN A 30 4.48 1.17 -18.88
CA ASN A 30 5.19 2.29 -19.51
C ASN A 30 4.49 3.65 -19.31
N ASN A 31 3.40 3.71 -18.55
CA ASN A 31 2.62 4.93 -18.38
C ASN A 31 3.01 5.70 -17.12
N ALA A 32 3.25 7.01 -17.26
CA ALA A 32 3.62 7.89 -16.15
C ALA A 32 2.55 8.00 -15.04
N LYS A 33 1.30 7.63 -15.34
CA LYS A 33 0.18 7.60 -14.38
C LYS A 33 0.05 6.28 -13.63
N THR A 34 0.84 5.27 -13.96
CA THR A 34 0.85 3.95 -13.32
C THR A 34 2.28 3.48 -12.96
N PRO A 35 3.06 4.30 -12.23
CA PRO A 35 4.46 3.98 -11.93
C PRO A 35 4.65 2.69 -11.12
N THR A 36 3.69 2.30 -10.28
CA THR A 36 3.78 1.07 -9.48
C THR A 36 3.80 -0.18 -10.35
N TYR A 37 3.03 -0.17 -11.45
CA TYR A 37 2.92 -1.32 -12.36
C TYR A 37 4.26 -1.72 -12.99
N LYS A 38 5.19 -0.78 -13.18
CA LYS A 38 6.52 -1.03 -13.75
C LYS A 38 7.32 -2.08 -12.97
N ASN A 39 7.09 -2.17 -11.65
CA ASN A 39 7.85 -3.05 -10.75
C ASN A 39 7.11 -4.35 -10.42
N LEU A 40 5.89 -4.52 -10.93
CA LEU A 40 5.08 -5.71 -10.68
C LEU A 40 5.43 -6.84 -11.66
N ASN A 41 5.17 -8.08 -11.22
CA ASN A 41 5.34 -9.26 -12.07
C ASN A 41 4.38 -9.20 -13.27
N GLU A 42 4.95 -9.12 -14.48
CA GLU A 42 4.20 -8.98 -15.73
C GLU A 42 3.19 -10.11 -15.95
N GLN A 43 3.57 -11.37 -15.68
CA GLN A 43 2.68 -12.52 -15.85
C GLN A 43 1.46 -12.44 -14.93
N LYS A 44 1.65 -11.97 -13.69
CA LYS A 44 0.56 -11.78 -12.72
C LYS A 44 -0.41 -10.68 -13.18
N ILE A 45 0.12 -9.58 -13.71
CA ILE A 45 -0.67 -8.46 -14.25
C ILE A 45 -1.46 -8.93 -15.48
N ILE A 46 -0.80 -9.58 -16.44
CA ILE A 46 -1.46 -10.15 -17.64
C ILE A 46 -2.57 -11.10 -17.21
N PHE A 47 -2.30 -12.01 -16.29
CA PHE A 47 -3.30 -12.97 -15.81
C PHE A 47 -4.54 -12.27 -15.25
N GLN A 48 -4.37 -11.25 -14.41
CA GLN A 48 -5.49 -10.47 -13.86
C GLN A 48 -6.36 -9.84 -14.96
N CYS A 49 -5.74 -9.23 -15.97
CA CYS A 49 -6.45 -8.63 -17.10
C CYS A 49 -7.13 -9.67 -18.01
N VAL A 50 -6.51 -10.82 -18.23
CA VAL A 50 -7.14 -11.96 -18.92
C VAL A 50 -8.39 -12.42 -18.17
N GLN A 51 -8.32 -12.54 -16.84
CA GLN A 51 -9.50 -12.90 -16.04
C GLN A 51 -10.60 -11.85 -16.15
N PHE A 52 -10.27 -10.56 -16.27
CA PHE A 52 -11.24 -9.50 -16.50
C PHE A 52 -11.95 -9.70 -17.85
N TYR A 53 -11.21 -9.85 -18.94
CA TYR A 53 -11.79 -10.05 -20.27
C TYR A 53 -12.56 -11.37 -20.40
N ARG A 54 -12.14 -12.44 -19.70
CA ARG A 54 -12.88 -13.71 -19.68
C ARG A 54 -14.18 -13.66 -18.85
N ASN A 55 -14.27 -12.78 -17.85
CA ASN A 55 -15.52 -12.59 -17.11
C ASN A 55 -16.39 -11.48 -17.71
N PHE A 56 -15.87 -10.70 -18.65
CA PHE A 56 -16.57 -9.64 -19.35
C PHE A 56 -17.88 -10.13 -19.99
N SER A 57 -17.89 -11.36 -20.53
CA SER A 57 -19.09 -11.99 -21.07
C SER A 57 -20.23 -12.11 -20.08
N LYS A 58 -19.91 -12.66 -18.91
CA LYS A 58 -20.84 -12.87 -17.79
C LYS A 58 -21.38 -11.54 -17.27
N MET A 59 -20.57 -10.49 -17.33
CA MET A 59 -20.96 -9.13 -16.94
C MET A 59 -21.94 -8.46 -17.91
N PHE A 60 -21.97 -8.91 -19.17
CA PHE A 60 -22.84 -8.37 -20.22
C PHE A 60 -24.21 -9.04 -20.31
N VAL A 61 -24.46 -10.07 -19.50
CA VAL A 61 -25.66 -10.92 -19.61
C VAL A 61 -26.94 -10.19 -19.24
N HIS A 62 -26.90 -9.39 -18.17
CA HIS A 62 -28.09 -8.75 -17.58
C HIS A 62 -27.98 -7.24 -17.63
N GLU A 63 -29.09 -6.54 -17.86
CA GLU A 63 -29.12 -5.07 -17.89
C GLU A 63 -28.70 -4.43 -16.56
N LYS A 64 -28.97 -5.11 -15.43
CA LYS A 64 -28.44 -4.73 -14.12
C LYS A 64 -27.18 -5.53 -13.80
N ILE A 65 -26.19 -4.88 -13.19
CA ILE A 65 -25.02 -5.56 -12.64
C ILE A 65 -25.48 -6.49 -11.52
N SER A 66 -25.17 -7.78 -11.64
CA SER A 66 -25.51 -8.79 -10.64
C SER A 66 -24.58 -8.67 -9.43
N GLU A 67 -25.00 -9.21 -8.28
CA GLU A 67 -24.18 -9.27 -7.07
C GLU A 67 -22.85 -10.01 -7.31
N GLU A 68 -22.86 -11.04 -8.17
CA GLU A 68 -21.66 -11.78 -8.56
C GLU A 68 -20.63 -10.89 -9.27
N VAL A 69 -21.08 -10.03 -10.19
CA VAL A 69 -20.21 -9.08 -10.90
C VAL A 69 -19.66 -8.02 -9.94
N GLN A 70 -20.49 -7.51 -9.02
CA GLN A 70 -20.00 -6.59 -7.98
C GLN A 70 -18.96 -7.27 -7.08
N LYS A 71 -19.17 -8.54 -6.70
CA LYS A 71 -18.20 -9.33 -5.93
C LYS A 71 -16.88 -9.49 -6.68
N TYR A 72 -16.94 -9.70 -7.99
CA TYR A 72 -15.76 -9.74 -8.84
C TYR A 72 -14.99 -8.40 -8.80
N PHE A 73 -15.67 -7.26 -8.96
CA PHE A 73 -15.01 -5.95 -8.87
C PHE A 73 -14.40 -5.69 -7.50
N ARG A 74 -15.09 -6.04 -6.41
CA ARG A 74 -14.51 -5.95 -5.06
C ARG A 74 -13.25 -6.80 -4.92
N SER A 75 -13.26 -8.03 -5.46
CA SER A 75 -12.08 -8.91 -5.43
C SER A 75 -10.91 -8.33 -6.22
N TYR A 76 -11.18 -7.69 -7.37
CA TYR A 76 -10.15 -6.98 -8.13
C TYR A 76 -9.51 -5.84 -7.32
N ALA A 77 -10.31 -5.07 -6.56
CA ALA A 77 -9.79 -4.01 -5.70
C ALA A 77 -8.94 -4.58 -4.54
N VAL A 78 -9.36 -5.68 -3.93
CA VAL A 78 -8.59 -6.41 -2.90
C VAL A 78 -7.24 -6.86 -3.44
N ASP A 79 -7.21 -7.48 -4.63
CA ASP A 79 -5.97 -7.92 -5.26
C ASP A 79 -5.04 -6.75 -5.57
N CYS A 80 -5.58 -5.62 -6.07
CA CYS A 80 -4.79 -4.42 -6.33
C CYS A 80 -4.22 -3.81 -5.04
N TYR A 81 -5.03 -3.75 -3.98
CA TYR A 81 -4.61 -3.28 -2.67
C TYR A 81 -3.47 -4.14 -2.09
N ALA A 82 -3.61 -5.46 -2.15
CA ALA A 82 -2.59 -6.41 -1.69
C ALA A 82 -1.29 -6.36 -2.51
N LEU A 83 -1.36 -5.88 -3.76
CA LEU A 83 -0.20 -5.61 -4.61
C LEU A 83 0.45 -4.24 -4.35
N GLY A 84 -0.11 -3.44 -3.44
CA GLY A 84 0.36 -2.08 -3.15
C GLY A 84 0.08 -1.08 -4.27
N ILE A 85 -0.85 -1.37 -5.18
CA ILE A 85 -1.19 -0.51 -6.32
C ILE A 85 -2.05 0.65 -5.82
N PRO A 86 -1.60 1.92 -5.90
CA PRO A 86 -2.40 3.04 -5.46
C PRO A 86 -3.75 3.12 -6.16
N MET A 87 -4.80 3.52 -5.44
CA MET A 87 -6.17 3.61 -5.97
C MET A 87 -6.26 4.36 -7.31
N ALA A 88 -5.54 5.48 -7.44
CA ALA A 88 -5.51 6.27 -8.67
C ALA A 88 -4.94 5.48 -9.86
N GLU A 89 -3.86 4.72 -9.62
CA GLU A 89 -3.26 3.84 -10.63
C GLU A 89 -4.19 2.69 -11.00
N MET A 90 -4.86 2.07 -10.02
CA MET A 90 -5.85 1.01 -10.23
C MET A 90 -7.01 1.50 -11.12
N VAL A 91 -7.59 2.66 -10.81
CA VAL A 91 -8.68 3.26 -11.61
C VAL A 91 -8.20 3.58 -13.02
N TYR A 92 -7.00 4.15 -13.14
CA TYR A 92 -6.45 4.46 -14.47
C TYR A 92 -6.16 3.20 -15.28
N ALA A 93 -5.69 2.13 -14.65
CA ALA A 93 -5.48 0.84 -15.28
C ALA A 93 -6.79 0.24 -15.80
N LEU A 94 -7.91 0.38 -15.08
CA LEU A 94 -9.25 0.01 -15.57
C LEU A 94 -9.71 0.85 -16.76
N ILE A 95 -9.42 2.16 -16.77
CA ILE A 95 -9.69 3.02 -17.92
C ILE A 95 -8.91 2.54 -19.15
N LEU A 96 -7.65 2.11 -18.97
CA LEU A 96 -6.86 1.52 -20.05
C LEU A 96 -7.42 0.17 -20.51
N MET A 97 -7.90 -0.69 -19.60
CA MET A 97 -8.56 -1.94 -19.98
C MET A 97 -9.75 -1.67 -20.91
N ARG A 98 -10.59 -0.67 -20.59
CA ARG A 98 -11.70 -0.21 -21.46
C ARG A 98 -11.18 0.27 -22.82
N ARG A 99 -10.11 1.07 -22.82
CA ARG A 99 -9.50 1.59 -24.05
C ARG A 99 -9.02 0.47 -24.97
N HIS A 100 -8.43 -0.60 -24.44
CA HIS A 100 -7.96 -1.72 -25.26
C HIS A 100 -9.08 -2.56 -25.86
N ILE A 101 -10.26 -2.64 -25.20
CA ILE A 101 -11.45 -3.20 -25.84
C ILE A 101 -11.83 -2.35 -27.05
N TRP A 102 -11.75 -1.02 -26.94
CA TRP A 102 -12.10 -0.13 -28.06
C TRP A 102 -11.12 -0.12 -29.24
N LEU A 103 -9.83 -0.17 -28.96
CA LEU A 103 -8.79 -0.04 -29.99
C LEU A 103 -8.49 -1.35 -30.72
N TYR A 104 -9.08 -2.47 -30.32
CA TYR A 104 -8.81 -3.73 -30.98
C TYR A 104 -9.54 -3.79 -32.34
N ALA A 105 -8.78 -4.02 -33.41
CA ALA A 105 -9.25 -3.81 -34.79
C ALA A 105 -10.50 -4.62 -35.15
N GLU A 106 -10.63 -5.84 -34.62
CA GLU A 106 -11.81 -6.68 -34.85
C GLU A 106 -13.06 -6.11 -34.16
N PHE A 107 -12.91 -5.37 -33.05
CA PHE A 107 -14.02 -4.63 -32.48
C PHE A 107 -14.46 -3.53 -33.44
N GLN A 108 -13.52 -2.73 -33.96
CA GLN A 108 -13.87 -1.66 -34.91
C GLN A 108 -14.61 -2.18 -36.14
N MET A 109 -14.23 -3.36 -36.66
CA MET A 109 -14.93 -4.02 -37.77
C MET A 109 -16.37 -4.44 -37.42
N ILE A 110 -16.64 -4.83 -36.17
CA ILE A 110 -18.00 -5.14 -35.71
C ILE A 110 -18.90 -3.89 -35.86
N PHE A 111 -18.46 -2.75 -35.32
CA PHE A 111 -19.24 -1.51 -35.33
C PHE A 111 -19.39 -0.91 -36.73
N SER A 112 -18.45 -1.17 -37.64
CA SER A 112 -18.50 -0.62 -38.99
C SER A 112 -19.28 -1.48 -39.99
N SER A 113 -19.47 -2.79 -39.75
CA SER A 113 -19.98 -3.69 -40.79
C SER A 113 -20.88 -4.85 -40.34
N LEU A 114 -20.84 -5.25 -39.06
CA LEU A 114 -21.50 -6.50 -38.62
C LEU A 114 -22.80 -6.27 -37.82
N ILE A 115 -23.04 -5.06 -37.33
CA ILE A 115 -24.23 -4.69 -36.56
C ILE A 115 -24.84 -3.38 -37.08
N ASN A 116 -26.14 -3.18 -36.86
CA ASN A 116 -26.79 -1.93 -37.22
C ASN A 116 -26.45 -0.80 -36.22
N GLN A 117 -26.74 0.44 -36.59
CA GLN A 117 -26.42 1.63 -35.78
C GLN A 117 -27.02 1.58 -34.37
N GLN A 118 -28.26 1.09 -34.22
CA GLN A 118 -28.90 0.99 -32.91
C GLN A 118 -28.17 -0.01 -32.01
N GLN A 119 -27.82 -1.18 -32.55
CA GLN A 119 -27.07 -2.22 -31.82
C GLN A 119 -25.66 -1.76 -31.43
N ALA A 120 -25.00 -0.98 -32.30
CA ALA A 120 -23.73 -0.34 -32.00
C ALA A 120 -23.85 0.61 -30.80
N LEU A 121 -24.86 1.49 -30.81
CA LEU A 121 -25.13 2.40 -29.69
C LEU A 121 -25.44 1.63 -28.40
N ASP A 122 -26.26 0.58 -28.47
CA ASP A 122 -26.63 -0.23 -27.31
C ASP A 122 -25.41 -0.93 -26.67
N THR A 123 -24.53 -1.49 -27.51
CA THR A 123 -23.30 -2.17 -27.05
C THR A 123 -22.32 -1.18 -26.43
N LEU A 124 -22.18 0.00 -27.04
CA LEU A 124 -21.34 1.08 -26.54
C LEU A 124 -21.84 1.59 -25.18
N ASN A 125 -23.13 1.89 -25.07
CA ASN A 125 -23.76 2.33 -23.82
C ASN A 125 -23.61 1.27 -22.73
N ARG A 126 -23.80 -0.01 -23.07
CA ARG A 126 -23.63 -1.11 -22.11
C ARG A 126 -22.18 -1.23 -21.62
N THR A 127 -21.21 -1.08 -22.51
CA THR A 127 -19.78 -1.11 -22.16
C THR A 127 -19.42 0.03 -21.22
N ILE A 128 -19.86 1.26 -21.54
CA ILE A 128 -19.64 2.43 -20.70
C ILE A 128 -20.22 2.18 -19.31
N LEU A 129 -21.49 1.79 -19.24
CA LEU A 129 -22.18 1.53 -17.99
C LEU A 129 -21.47 0.47 -17.13
N LEU A 130 -20.99 -0.62 -17.74
CA LEU A 130 -20.24 -1.65 -17.02
C LEU A 130 -18.96 -1.08 -16.37
N PHE A 131 -18.16 -0.32 -17.12
CA PHE A 131 -16.93 0.25 -16.60
C PHE A 131 -17.16 1.38 -15.59
N ASP A 132 -18.27 2.10 -15.71
CA ASP A 132 -18.66 3.12 -14.72
C ASP A 132 -19.03 2.44 -13.39
N TYR A 133 -19.78 1.33 -13.42
CA TYR A 133 -20.05 0.52 -12.23
C TYR A 133 -18.77 -0.11 -11.66
N ALA A 134 -17.90 -0.64 -12.52
CA ALA A 134 -16.61 -1.18 -12.10
C ALA A 134 -15.80 -0.12 -11.36
N SER A 135 -15.68 1.07 -11.96
CA SER A 135 -14.94 2.21 -11.39
C SER A 135 -15.51 2.64 -10.04
N TYR A 136 -16.84 2.65 -9.89
CA TYR A 136 -17.47 2.96 -8.60
C TYR A 136 -17.18 1.87 -7.55
N ASP A 137 -17.43 0.60 -7.87
CA ASP A 137 -17.32 -0.50 -6.91
C ASP A 137 -15.88 -0.73 -6.45
N VAL A 138 -14.91 -0.70 -7.38
CA VAL A 138 -13.50 -0.85 -7.03
C VAL A 138 -12.98 0.31 -6.18
N THR A 139 -13.40 1.54 -6.48
CA THR A 139 -12.99 2.74 -5.73
C THR A 139 -13.57 2.68 -4.31
N ARG A 140 -14.85 2.35 -4.19
CA ARG A 140 -15.53 2.19 -2.90
C ARG A 140 -14.88 1.11 -2.07
N GLU A 141 -14.64 -0.08 -2.62
CA GLU A 141 -14.01 -1.18 -1.89
C GLU A 141 -12.59 -0.82 -1.45
N TYR A 142 -11.79 -0.24 -2.34
CA TYR A 142 -10.44 0.20 -2.02
C TYR A 142 -10.45 1.24 -0.88
N GLN A 143 -11.41 2.17 -0.89
CA GLN A 143 -11.56 3.15 0.18
C GLN A 143 -11.92 2.49 1.52
N GLU A 144 -12.78 1.47 1.53
CA GLU A 144 -13.11 0.71 2.74
C GLU A 144 -11.91 -0.09 3.26
N LEU A 145 -11.11 -0.68 2.37
CA LEU A 145 -9.84 -1.32 2.74
C LEU A 145 -8.90 -0.33 3.42
N MET A 146 -8.69 0.85 2.84
CA MET A 146 -7.86 1.91 3.44
C MET A 146 -8.36 2.35 4.83
N LYS A 147 -9.68 2.46 5.02
CA LYS A 147 -10.27 2.81 6.31
C LYS A 147 -10.03 1.72 7.35
N ARG A 148 -10.22 0.45 6.98
CA ARG A 148 -9.96 -0.70 7.85
C ARG A 148 -8.48 -0.75 8.23
N ASP A 149 -7.57 -0.58 7.27
CA ASP A 149 -6.13 -0.59 7.52
C ASP A 149 -5.70 0.52 8.48
N LYS A 150 -6.26 1.72 8.30
CA LYS A 150 -6.06 2.85 9.22
C LYS A 150 -6.59 2.55 10.62
N LEU A 151 -7.77 1.93 10.73
CA LEU A 151 -8.34 1.58 12.03
C LEU A 151 -7.51 0.53 12.76
N GLU A 152 -7.05 -0.51 12.07
CA GLU A 152 -6.15 -1.52 12.65
C GLU A 152 -4.81 -0.89 13.07
N SER A 153 -4.27 0.03 12.26
CA SER A 153 -3.09 0.80 12.64
C SER A 153 -3.29 1.59 13.94
N ILE A 154 -4.46 2.21 14.11
CA ILE A 154 -4.80 2.97 15.32
C ILE A 154 -4.89 2.04 16.54
N LYS A 155 -5.55 0.88 16.41
CA LYS A 155 -5.61 -0.11 17.50
C LYS A 155 -4.23 -0.55 17.97
N LEU A 156 -3.31 -0.79 17.04
CA LEU A 156 -1.92 -1.14 17.36
C LEU A 156 -1.22 -0.01 18.14
N LEU A 157 -1.46 1.24 17.75
CA LEU A 157 -0.93 2.40 18.48
C LEU A 157 -1.57 2.57 19.85
N ASP A 158 -2.87 2.32 20.00
CA ASP A 158 -3.56 2.38 21.30
C ASP A 158 -2.97 1.35 22.28
N ILE A 159 -2.66 0.13 21.82
CA ILE A 159 -1.99 -0.92 22.61
C ILE A 159 -0.58 -0.45 22.99
N LEU A 160 0.17 0.11 22.04
CA LEU A 160 1.52 0.61 22.30
C LEU A 160 1.53 1.75 23.32
N GLU A 161 0.60 2.70 23.20
CA GLU A 161 0.45 3.83 24.11
C GLU A 161 0.04 3.36 25.52
N SER A 162 -0.87 2.38 25.60
CA SER A 162 -1.32 1.80 26.89
C SER A 162 -0.22 1.04 27.62
N ASN A 163 0.72 0.43 26.87
CA ASN A 163 1.81 -0.38 27.40
C ASN A 163 3.19 0.32 27.32
N VAL A 164 3.19 1.64 27.08
CA VAL A 164 4.42 2.39 26.75
C VAL A 164 5.50 2.30 27.84
N VAL A 165 5.09 2.31 29.11
CA VAL A 165 6.02 2.26 30.26
C VAL A 165 6.74 0.92 30.33
N GLU A 166 6.00 -0.19 30.12
CA GLU A 166 6.56 -1.53 30.11
C GLU A 166 7.53 -1.70 28.93
N ILE A 167 7.09 -1.32 27.72
CA ILE A 167 7.89 -1.46 26.50
C ILE A 167 9.17 -0.61 26.60
N ALA A 168 9.07 0.62 27.12
CA ALA A 168 10.24 1.47 27.39
C ALA A 168 11.17 0.90 28.46
N ALA A 169 10.62 0.26 29.50
CA ALA A 169 11.40 -0.41 30.53
C ALA A 169 12.18 -1.61 29.97
N ASN A 170 11.57 -2.39 29.07
CA ASN A 170 12.19 -3.53 28.39
C ASN A 170 13.28 -3.07 27.42
N TRP A 171 13.04 -1.98 26.67
CA TRP A 171 14.06 -1.32 25.87
C TRP A 171 15.27 -0.88 26.71
N ALA A 172 15.04 -0.14 27.78
CA ALA A 172 16.11 0.36 28.64
C ALA A 172 16.91 -0.79 29.28
N ALA A 173 16.25 -1.88 29.67
CA ALA A 173 16.91 -3.07 30.18
C ALA A 173 17.77 -3.78 29.11
N THR A 174 17.33 -3.75 27.85
CA THR A 174 18.01 -4.39 26.72
C THR A 174 19.27 -3.62 26.34
N VAL A 175 19.17 -2.32 26.08
CA VAL A 175 20.34 -1.51 25.65
C VAL A 175 21.41 -1.41 26.73
N ARG A 176 21.06 -1.58 28.01
CA ARG A 176 22.03 -1.63 29.11
C ARG A 176 22.84 -2.92 29.21
N LYS A 177 22.48 -3.95 28.45
CA LYS A 177 23.12 -5.28 28.48
C LYS A 177 23.61 -5.73 27.10
N ASP A 178 23.11 -5.13 26.04
CA ASP A 178 23.45 -5.49 24.67
C ASP A 178 24.91 -5.06 24.35
N ARG A 179 25.68 -5.98 23.76
CA ARG A 179 27.09 -5.78 23.42
C ARG A 179 27.30 -4.74 22.31
N GLN A 180 26.25 -4.40 21.56
CA GLN A 180 26.23 -3.36 20.52
C GLN A 180 25.93 -1.96 21.09
N THR A 181 25.65 -1.82 22.40
CA THR A 181 25.27 -0.54 23.03
C THR A 181 26.04 -0.29 24.33
N VAL A 182 27.36 -0.36 24.28
CA VAL A 182 28.24 -0.28 25.46
C VAL A 182 28.11 1.06 26.18
N TYR A 183 27.93 2.17 25.44
CA TYR A 183 27.78 3.51 26.05
C TYR A 183 26.47 3.64 26.84
N TYR A 184 25.47 2.81 26.55
CA TYR A 184 24.21 2.78 27.29
C TYR A 184 24.31 2.07 28.65
N HIS A 185 25.31 1.19 28.87
CA HIS A 185 25.39 0.35 30.07
C HIS A 185 25.45 1.17 31.37
N ASN A 186 26.15 2.30 31.31
CA ASN A 186 26.37 3.21 32.44
C ASN A 186 25.26 4.26 32.61
N ILE A 187 24.26 4.30 31.74
CA ILE A 187 23.14 5.24 31.84
C ILE A 187 22.06 4.61 32.75
N PRO A 188 21.64 5.29 33.84
CA PRO A 188 20.56 4.80 34.69
C PRO A 188 19.27 4.54 33.91
N LYS A 189 18.53 3.49 34.27
CA LYS A 189 17.30 3.08 33.55
C LYS A 189 16.28 4.22 33.54
N GLU A 190 16.21 4.96 34.64
CA GLU A 190 15.30 6.08 34.87
C GLU A 190 15.60 7.27 33.94
N LYS A 191 16.85 7.41 33.47
CA LYS A 191 17.24 8.42 32.47
C LYS A 191 17.00 7.96 31.04
N LEU A 192 17.02 6.64 30.81
CA LEU A 192 16.77 6.05 29.49
C LEU A 192 15.27 6.00 29.16
N MET A 193 14.44 5.52 30.09
CA MET A 193 13.00 5.30 29.85
C MET A 193 12.27 6.50 29.22
N PRO A 194 12.48 7.76 29.64
CA PRO A 194 11.84 8.92 29.03
C PRO A 194 12.11 9.05 27.52
N GLN A 195 13.29 8.65 27.04
CA GLN A 195 13.65 8.69 25.62
C GLN A 195 12.78 7.73 24.80
N ALA A 196 12.60 6.50 25.28
CA ALA A 196 11.75 5.50 24.62
C ALA A 196 10.26 5.86 24.73
N ILE A 197 9.81 6.33 25.91
CA ILE A 197 8.43 6.81 26.08
C ILE A 197 8.14 7.94 25.09
N LYS A 198 9.04 8.93 24.98
CA LYS A 198 8.89 10.03 24.01
C LYS A 198 8.74 9.49 22.60
N PHE A 199 9.59 8.54 22.17
CA PHE A 199 9.48 7.91 20.85
C PHE A 199 8.12 7.26 20.62
N TYR A 200 7.70 6.35 21.49
CA TYR A 200 6.44 5.62 21.31
C TYR A 200 5.22 6.52 21.36
N SER A 201 5.17 7.51 22.27
CA SER A 201 4.07 8.47 22.35
C SER A 201 3.97 9.41 21.15
N HIS A 202 5.05 9.60 20.38
CA HIS A 202 5.04 10.42 19.17
C HIS A 202 4.76 9.61 17.89
N LEU A 203 4.76 8.28 17.95
CA LEU A 203 4.60 7.44 16.75
C LEU A 203 3.31 7.74 15.99
N ARG A 204 2.20 8.02 16.68
CA ARG A 204 0.95 8.41 16.03
C ARG A 204 1.13 9.62 15.12
N THR A 205 1.77 10.68 15.63
CA THR A 205 2.09 11.89 14.86
C THR A 205 3.05 11.56 13.73
N LEU A 206 4.11 10.80 14.02
CA LEU A 206 5.15 10.44 13.03
C LEU A 206 4.61 9.56 11.88
N LEU A 207 3.50 8.86 12.06
CA LEU A 207 2.94 7.95 11.05
C LEU A 207 1.74 8.54 10.29
N PHE A 208 0.99 9.47 10.89
CA PHE A 208 -0.29 9.95 10.35
C PHE A 208 -0.37 11.44 10.07
N ASP A 209 0.55 12.25 10.58
CA ASP A 209 0.51 13.69 10.35
C ASP A 209 0.77 14.04 8.87
N PRO A 210 0.08 15.04 8.29
CA PRO A 210 0.36 15.50 6.92
C PRO A 210 1.81 15.96 6.74
N GLU A 211 2.42 16.55 7.77
CA GLU A 211 3.78 17.05 7.79
C GLU A 211 4.76 16.06 8.46
N ARG A 212 4.38 14.78 8.54
CA ARG A 212 5.14 13.73 9.24
C ARG A 212 6.63 13.65 8.86
N PHE A 213 7.00 14.00 7.62
CA PHE A 213 8.39 13.97 7.19
C PHE A 213 9.22 15.07 7.86
N GLU A 214 8.68 16.28 7.95
CA GLU A 214 9.39 17.39 8.59
C GLU A 214 9.39 17.23 10.11
N LYS A 215 8.25 16.86 10.70
CA LYS A 215 8.17 16.53 12.13
C LYS A 215 9.07 15.35 12.51
N GLY A 216 9.17 14.36 11.64
CA GLY A 216 10.10 13.23 11.78
C GLY A 216 11.56 13.69 11.79
N ARG A 217 11.95 14.50 10.81
CA ARG A 217 13.30 15.09 10.73
C ARG A 217 13.65 15.84 12.00
N GLU A 218 12.79 16.74 12.46
CA GLU A 218 12.99 17.50 13.71
C GLU A 218 13.12 16.57 14.92
N PHE A 219 12.21 15.60 15.05
CA PHE A 219 12.20 14.63 16.15
C PHE A 219 13.49 13.82 16.22
N PHE A 220 13.95 13.27 15.09
CA PHE A 220 15.14 12.42 15.05
C PHE A 220 16.44 13.23 15.15
N ARG A 221 16.47 14.49 14.71
CA ARG A 221 17.60 15.39 14.99
C ARG A 221 17.70 15.74 16.48
N GLN A 222 16.58 15.94 17.19
CA GLN A 222 16.59 16.09 18.65
C GLN A 222 17.08 14.82 19.37
N TYR A 223 16.67 13.64 18.87
CA TYR A 223 17.18 12.36 19.37
C TYR A 223 18.70 12.26 19.19
N ALA A 224 19.20 12.57 17.99
CA ALA A 224 20.62 12.54 17.66
C ALA A 224 21.43 13.53 18.52
N GLU A 225 20.90 14.73 18.73
CA GLU A 225 21.48 15.74 19.61
C GLU A 225 21.63 15.22 21.04
N THR A 226 20.55 14.64 21.59
CA THR A 226 20.54 14.07 22.95
C THR A 226 21.58 12.96 23.08
N CYS A 227 21.63 12.04 22.12
CA CYS A 227 22.63 10.96 22.12
C CYS A 227 24.07 11.53 22.07
N ARG A 228 24.32 12.51 21.22
CA ARG A 228 25.65 13.14 21.11
C ARG A 228 26.06 13.87 22.39
N GLN A 229 25.16 14.62 23.02
CA GLN A 229 25.41 15.30 24.30
C GLN A 229 25.74 14.31 25.42
N GLN A 230 25.22 13.08 25.35
CA GLN A 230 25.53 11.98 26.26
C GLN A 230 26.79 11.20 25.87
N GLY A 231 27.49 11.59 24.81
CA GLY A 231 28.69 10.92 24.33
C GLY A 231 28.43 9.58 23.61
N ILE A 232 27.17 9.30 23.24
CA ILE A 232 26.81 8.05 22.56
C ILE A 232 27.26 8.15 21.09
N PRO A 233 28.05 7.18 20.59
CA PRO A 233 28.49 7.18 19.20
C PRO A 233 27.33 6.83 18.24
N LEU A 234 27.42 7.32 16.99
CA LEU A 234 26.37 7.20 15.98
C LEU A 234 25.81 5.77 15.83
N HIS A 235 26.70 4.77 15.71
CA HIS A 235 26.28 3.39 15.48
C HIS A 235 25.44 2.83 16.64
N GLU A 236 25.76 3.19 17.89
CA GLU A 236 24.97 2.79 19.06
C GLU A 236 23.64 3.54 19.14
N ALA A 237 23.59 4.82 18.75
CA ALA A 237 22.34 5.57 18.68
C ALA A 237 21.37 4.95 17.66
N ILE A 238 21.86 4.61 16.46
CA ILE A 238 21.08 3.90 15.44
C ILE A 238 20.64 2.53 15.94
N TYR A 239 21.54 1.76 16.56
CA TYR A 239 21.20 0.45 17.07
C TYR A 239 20.15 0.54 18.20
N ALA A 240 20.30 1.47 19.12
CA ALA A 240 19.34 1.69 20.21
C ALA A 240 17.94 2.07 19.67
N LEU A 241 17.86 2.89 18.61
CA LEU A 241 16.59 3.16 17.91
C LEU A 241 16.01 1.87 17.28
N ASN A 242 16.84 1.05 16.63
CA ASN A 242 16.40 -0.25 16.11
C ASN A 242 15.91 -1.20 17.22
N VAL A 243 16.50 -1.14 18.41
CA VAL A 243 16.02 -1.87 19.59
C VAL A 243 14.66 -1.31 20.03
N MET A 244 14.40 0.01 19.96
CA MET A 244 13.06 0.55 20.26
C MET A 244 12.01 -0.06 19.32
N ARG A 245 12.30 -0.08 18.02
CA ARG A 245 11.43 -0.75 17.03
C ARG A 245 11.22 -2.22 17.43
N ARG A 246 12.29 -2.94 17.75
CA ARG A 246 12.20 -4.36 18.15
C ARG A 246 11.34 -4.59 19.38
N GLN A 247 11.44 -3.76 20.41
CA GLN A 247 10.68 -3.93 21.65
C GLN A 247 9.18 -3.71 21.46
N MET A 248 8.79 -2.78 20.58
CA MET A 248 7.40 -2.65 20.14
C MET A 248 6.90 -3.94 19.50
N TRP A 249 7.68 -4.55 18.60
CA TRP A 249 7.33 -5.81 17.95
C TRP A 249 7.37 -7.04 18.86
N LEU A 250 8.05 -6.99 20.01
CA LEU A 250 8.14 -8.10 20.95
C LEU A 250 7.03 -8.09 22.01
N HIS A 251 6.25 -7.01 22.09
CA HIS A 251 5.17 -6.92 23.06
C HIS A 251 4.01 -7.89 22.72
N ASP A 252 3.65 -8.76 23.65
CA ASP A 252 2.70 -9.87 23.43
C ASP A 252 1.35 -9.42 22.85
N GLU A 253 0.73 -8.40 23.45
CA GLU A 253 -0.58 -7.92 23.01
C GLU A 253 -0.50 -7.26 21.62
N PHE A 254 0.62 -6.57 21.36
CA PHE A 254 0.88 -5.94 20.07
C PHE A 254 1.04 -7.01 18.99
N GLN A 255 1.84 -8.05 19.26
CA GLN A 255 2.03 -9.19 18.36
C GLN A 255 0.73 -9.90 18.04
N ARG A 256 -0.08 -10.23 19.05
CA ARG A 256 -1.36 -10.93 18.83
C ARG A 256 -2.30 -10.11 17.97
N THR A 257 -2.44 -8.82 18.26
CA THR A 257 -3.28 -7.91 17.47
C THR A 257 -2.77 -7.77 16.05
N PHE A 258 -1.47 -7.62 15.89
CA PHE A 258 -0.82 -7.50 14.60
C PHE A 258 -0.97 -8.75 13.72
N VAL A 259 -0.77 -9.94 14.31
CA VAL A 259 -0.96 -11.23 13.61
C VAL A 259 -2.41 -11.40 13.16
N ASN A 260 -3.38 -11.03 14.00
CA ASN A 260 -4.78 -11.05 13.63
C ASN A 260 -5.09 -10.09 12.47
N ALA A 261 -4.52 -8.89 12.48
CA ALA A 261 -4.69 -7.93 11.39
C ALA A 261 -4.08 -8.46 10.08
N LEU A 262 -2.86 -9.00 10.13
CA LEU A 262 -2.19 -9.58 8.96
C LEU A 262 -2.96 -10.75 8.35
N ALA A 263 -3.59 -11.60 9.18
CA ALA A 263 -4.43 -12.70 8.70
C ALA A 263 -5.59 -12.22 7.82
N HIS A 264 -6.00 -10.96 7.98
CA HIS A 264 -7.05 -10.30 7.19
C HIS A 264 -6.49 -9.34 6.13
N GLN A 265 -5.20 -9.42 5.81
CA GLN A 265 -4.49 -8.47 4.93
C GLN A 265 -4.61 -7.01 5.38
N GLN A 266 -4.76 -6.81 6.69
CA GLN A 266 -4.79 -5.51 7.34
C GLN A 266 -3.44 -5.26 8.04
N ALA A 267 -3.14 -4.00 8.32
CA ALA A 267 -1.91 -3.47 8.89
C ALA A 267 -0.63 -3.59 8.03
N VAL A 268 -0.76 -3.90 6.73
CA VAL A 268 0.38 -3.94 5.79
C VAL A 268 0.92 -2.53 5.54
N ASP A 269 0.05 -1.53 5.37
CA ASP A 269 0.53 -0.14 5.22
C ASP A 269 1.13 0.36 6.53
N SER A 270 0.64 -0.08 7.69
CA SER A 270 1.21 0.27 9.00
C SER A 270 2.67 -0.17 9.11
N LEU A 271 2.96 -1.42 8.71
CA LEU A 271 4.32 -1.93 8.62
C LEU A 271 5.19 -1.06 7.72
N MET A 272 4.71 -0.79 6.50
CA MET A 272 5.47 -0.01 5.52
C MET A 272 5.75 1.41 6.02
N ARG A 273 4.79 2.06 6.68
CA ARG A 273 4.99 3.39 7.28
C ARG A 273 6.02 3.37 8.40
N ILE A 274 6.01 2.34 9.25
CA ILE A 274 7.01 2.18 10.31
C ILE A 274 8.40 1.91 9.71
N MET A 275 8.51 1.05 8.69
CA MET A 275 9.79 0.81 8.01
C MET A 275 10.34 2.10 7.40
N LEU A 276 9.51 2.82 6.65
CA LEU A 276 9.90 4.08 6.02
C LEU A 276 10.30 5.14 7.05
N LEU A 277 9.56 5.26 8.16
CA LEU A 277 9.90 6.16 9.27
C LEU A 277 11.30 5.85 9.82
N MET A 278 11.61 4.58 10.01
CA MET A 278 12.89 4.13 10.55
C MET A 278 14.05 4.36 9.57
N ASP A 279 13.80 4.20 8.27
CA ASP A 279 14.79 4.49 7.22
C ASP A 279 15.13 6.00 7.20
N TYR A 280 14.12 6.86 7.27
CA TYR A 280 14.33 8.32 7.40
C TYR A 280 15.02 8.69 8.71
N ALA A 281 14.62 8.06 9.82
CA ALA A 281 15.26 8.28 11.11
C ALA A 281 16.75 7.97 11.06
N ALA A 282 17.13 6.83 10.45
CA ALA A 282 18.52 6.44 10.31
C ALA A 282 19.31 7.43 9.46
N PHE A 283 18.72 7.91 8.35
CA PHE A 283 19.30 8.96 7.52
C PHE A 283 19.52 10.26 8.31
N ASP A 284 18.49 10.78 8.97
CA ASP A 284 18.53 12.07 9.66
C ASP A 284 19.51 12.06 10.84
N ILE A 285 19.55 10.97 11.61
CA ILE A 285 20.50 10.81 12.72
C ILE A 285 21.93 10.74 12.17
N THR A 286 22.17 9.95 11.12
CA THR A 286 23.48 9.84 10.49
C THR A 286 23.97 11.19 9.98
N HIS A 287 23.11 11.90 9.25
CA HIS A 287 23.42 13.21 8.71
C HIS A 287 23.73 14.22 9.81
N TYR A 288 22.93 14.24 10.89
CA TYR A 288 23.15 15.12 12.04
C TYR A 288 24.53 14.92 12.68
N TYR A 289 24.95 13.66 12.88
CA TYR A 289 26.26 13.33 13.42
C TYR A 289 27.39 13.75 12.48
N GLN A 290 27.24 13.49 11.17
CA GLN A 290 28.22 13.83 10.13
C GLN A 290 28.48 15.33 10.02
N GLU A 291 27.43 16.16 10.00
CA GLU A 291 27.54 17.64 9.96
C GLU A 291 28.42 18.22 11.08
N ARG A 292 28.58 17.48 12.18
CA ARG A 292 29.27 17.92 13.40
C ARG A 292 30.50 17.08 13.72
N MET A 293 30.97 16.27 12.78
CA MET A 293 32.31 15.70 12.85
C MET A 293 33.32 16.80 12.47
N PRO A 294 34.52 16.82 13.08
CA PRO A 294 35.58 17.70 12.62
C PRO A 294 35.85 17.38 11.14
N GLN A 295 35.90 18.41 10.29
CA GLN A 295 36.42 18.21 8.94
C GLN A 295 37.93 17.94 9.08
N GLU A 296 38.36 16.76 8.64
CA GLU A 296 39.79 16.49 8.48
C GLU A 296 40.30 17.43 7.37
N ASN A 297 41.11 18.42 7.76
CA ASN A 297 41.89 19.27 6.84
C ASN A 297 43.15 18.52 6.39
#